data_AF-A0A2W1ZKE5-F1
#
_entry.id   AF-A0A2W1ZKE5-F1
#
_cell.length_a   1.000
_cell.length_b   1.000
_cell.length_c   1.000
_cell.angle_alpha   90.00
_cell.angle_beta   90.00
_cell.angle_gamma   90.00
#
_symmetry.space_group_name_H-M   'P 1'
#
loop_
_entity.id
_entity.type
_entity.pdbx_description
1 polymer ?
#
loop_
_entity_poly.entity_id
_entity_poly.type
_entity_poly.pdbx_seq_one_letter_code
_entity_poly.pdbx_strand_id
1 'polypeptide(L)'
;MTDENERSRPEDDAARLGLVVVGEAAALHAGDDASLDASEENIRETVDSMVDEPLTARQEEVVERLVSASGTLTAGLSGALATKTGGSVDDVLEGAARSVLWQQRLAAERDAAQQERVHGQDADGTAPASSTVVDRDERPEPGEREDAGRQQRSRDDDGRGEA
;
A
#
# COMPACT_ATOMS: atom_id res chain seq x y z
N MET A 1 7.99 -24.51 -22.05
CA MET A 1 8.70 -23.33 -21.55
C MET A 1 7.67 -22.54 -20.78
N THR A 2 7.47 -22.91 -19.54
CA THR A 2 6.63 -22.20 -18.58
C THR A 2 7.41 -20.96 -18.15
N ASP A 3 6.76 -19.80 -18.12
CA ASP A 3 7.32 -18.57 -17.55
C ASP A 3 7.69 -18.82 -16.09
N GLU A 4 8.92 -19.24 -15.84
CA GLU A 4 9.39 -19.66 -14.50
C GLU A 4 9.75 -18.49 -13.59
N ASN A 5 9.47 -17.23 -13.98
CA ASN A 5 9.59 -16.06 -13.12
C ASN A 5 8.81 -14.88 -13.72
N GLU A 6 7.48 -14.92 -13.68
CA GLU A 6 6.75 -13.66 -13.50
C GLU A 6 7.16 -13.14 -12.11
N ARG A 7 8.21 -12.32 -12.06
CA ARG A 7 8.64 -11.67 -10.83
C ARG A 7 7.41 -11.05 -10.17
N SER A 8 7.13 -11.44 -8.93
CA SER A 8 6.07 -10.82 -8.14
C SER A 8 6.19 -9.31 -8.23
N ARG A 9 5.04 -8.64 -8.29
CA ARG A 9 5.04 -7.18 -8.33
C ARG A 9 5.59 -6.67 -6.99
N PRO A 10 6.39 -5.60 -6.98
CA PRO A 10 6.91 -5.02 -5.74
C PRO A 10 5.81 -4.72 -4.71
N GLU A 11 4.62 -4.36 -5.18
CA GLU A 11 3.43 -4.11 -4.35
C GLU A 11 2.87 -5.39 -3.72
N ASP A 12 2.90 -6.52 -4.43
CA ASP A 12 2.47 -7.82 -3.89
C ASP A 12 3.46 -8.33 -2.85
N ASP A 13 4.75 -8.11 -3.07
CA ASP A 13 5.81 -8.44 -2.12
C ASP A 13 5.70 -7.57 -0.86
N ALA A 14 5.45 -6.27 -1.04
CA ALA A 14 5.21 -5.35 0.07
C ALA A 14 3.95 -5.75 0.88
N ALA A 15 2.89 -6.20 0.21
CA ALA A 15 1.68 -6.68 0.88
C ALA A 15 1.97 -7.96 1.68
N ARG A 16 2.70 -8.93 1.10
CA ARG A 16 3.14 -10.15 1.82
C ARG A 16 3.98 -9.81 3.04
N LEU A 17 5.01 -8.98 2.89
CA LEU A 17 5.85 -8.54 4.01
C LEU A 17 5.03 -7.80 5.08
N GLY A 18 4.10 -6.94 4.66
CA GLY A 18 3.20 -6.24 5.57
C GLY A 18 2.33 -7.19 6.40
N LEU A 19 1.76 -8.24 5.78
CA LEU A 19 0.96 -9.24 6.48
C LEU A 19 1.78 -10.05 7.47
N VAL A 20 3.00 -10.41 7.10
CA VAL A 20 3.92 -11.13 7.97
C VAL A 20 4.27 -10.30 9.22
N VAL A 21 4.58 -9.01 9.05
CA VAL A 21 4.84 -8.09 10.18
C VAL A 21 3.60 -7.93 11.08
N VAL A 22 2.40 -7.90 10.51
CA VAL A 22 1.16 -7.88 11.31
C VAL A 22 0.97 -9.19 12.09
N GLY A 23 1.31 -10.33 11.49
CA GLY A 23 1.32 -11.64 12.16
C GLY A 23 2.30 -11.69 13.34
N GLU A 24 3.53 -11.21 13.13
CA GLU A 24 4.54 -11.10 14.19
C GLU A 24 4.08 -10.19 15.32
N ALA A 25 3.48 -9.03 15.00
CA ALA A 25 2.92 -8.12 16.00
C ALA A 25 1.78 -8.76 16.80
N ALA A 26 0.96 -9.60 16.17
CA ALA A 26 -0.08 -10.37 16.85
C ALA A 26 0.53 -11.44 17.77
N ALA A 27 1.57 -12.15 17.34
CA ALA A 27 2.30 -13.10 18.17
C ALA A 27 2.96 -12.44 19.38
N LEU A 28 3.60 -11.27 19.17
CA LEU A 28 4.16 -10.44 20.25
C LEU A 28 3.08 -9.99 21.24
N HIS A 29 1.90 -9.62 20.73
CA HIS A 29 0.78 -9.22 21.57
C HIS A 29 0.24 -10.39 22.40
N ALA A 30 0.10 -11.57 21.79
CA ALA A 30 -0.37 -12.78 22.45
C ALA A 30 0.61 -13.28 23.52
N GLY A 31 1.89 -12.93 23.42
CA GLY A 31 2.94 -13.38 24.34
C GLY A 31 3.18 -14.88 24.28
N ASP A 32 2.96 -15.48 23.10
CA ASP A 32 3.16 -16.91 22.86
C ASP A 32 4.47 -17.13 22.09
N ASP A 33 5.49 -17.62 22.81
CA ASP A 33 6.82 -17.90 22.26
C ASP A 33 6.76 -18.87 21.06
N ALA A 34 5.84 -19.84 21.07
CA ALA A 34 5.68 -20.75 19.93
C ALA A 34 5.13 -20.05 18.68
N SER A 35 4.23 -19.08 18.87
CA SER A 35 3.72 -18.25 17.78
C SER A 35 4.78 -17.26 17.28
N LEU A 36 5.68 -16.80 18.15
CA LEU A 36 6.82 -15.97 17.77
C LEU A 36 7.82 -16.74 16.92
N ASP A 37 8.24 -17.93 17.35
CA ASP A 37 9.14 -18.80 16.59
C ASP A 37 8.56 -19.12 15.20
N ALA A 38 7.26 -19.47 15.14
CA ALA A 38 6.56 -19.72 13.88
C ALA A 38 6.47 -18.47 12.99
N SER A 39 6.31 -17.29 13.58
CA SER A 39 6.30 -16.02 12.84
C SER A 39 7.67 -15.74 12.26
N GLU A 40 8.76 -15.92 13.02
CA GLU A 40 10.13 -15.76 12.54
C GLU A 40 10.45 -16.72 11.38
N GLU A 41 10.03 -17.97 11.47
CA GLU A 41 10.21 -18.93 10.37
C GLU A 41 9.43 -18.48 9.12
N ASN A 42 8.18 -18.04 9.27
CA ASN A 42 7.38 -17.49 8.17
C ASN A 42 8.04 -16.26 7.52
N ILE A 43 8.65 -15.39 8.32
CA ILE A 43 9.43 -14.25 7.82
C ILE A 43 10.58 -14.74 6.95
N ARG A 44 11.38 -15.68 7.46
CA ARG A 44 12.55 -16.22 6.74
C ARG A 44 12.10 -16.86 5.43
N GLU A 45 11.07 -17.70 5.44
CA GLU A 45 10.50 -18.31 4.24
C GLU A 45 9.96 -17.28 3.24
N THR A 46 9.25 -16.26 3.74
CA THR A 46 8.69 -15.20 2.89
C THR A 46 9.79 -14.41 2.21
N VAL A 47 10.83 -14.00 2.94
CA VAL A 47 11.97 -13.27 2.38
C VAL A 47 12.77 -14.15 1.43
N ASP A 48 13.02 -15.42 1.76
CA ASP A 48 13.72 -16.37 0.90
C ASP A 48 13.00 -16.55 -0.44
N SER A 49 11.65 -16.57 -0.43
CA SER A 49 10.84 -16.66 -1.65
C SER A 49 10.91 -15.40 -2.55
N MET A 50 11.39 -14.27 -2.03
CA MET A 50 11.47 -12.98 -2.72
C MET A 50 12.87 -12.67 -3.26
N VAL A 51 13.90 -13.43 -2.87
CA VAL A 51 15.29 -13.16 -3.27
C VAL A 51 15.74 -14.12 -4.37
N ASP A 52 16.37 -13.58 -5.41
CA ASP A 52 16.89 -14.37 -6.54
C ASP A 52 18.13 -15.20 -6.15
N GLU A 53 18.88 -14.73 -5.16
CA GLU A 53 20.09 -15.37 -4.63
C GLU A 53 20.02 -15.41 -3.11
N PRO A 54 20.59 -16.44 -2.45
CA PRO A 54 20.64 -16.50 -1.00
C PRO A 54 21.27 -15.25 -0.40
N LEU A 55 20.66 -14.74 0.67
CA LEU A 55 21.20 -13.59 1.39
C LEU A 55 22.59 -13.93 1.96
N THR A 56 23.47 -12.94 1.97
CA THR A 56 24.70 -13.07 2.76
C THR A 56 24.35 -13.07 4.25
N ALA A 57 25.17 -13.72 5.08
CA ALA A 57 24.95 -13.77 6.54
C ALA A 57 24.72 -12.38 7.18
N ARG A 58 25.37 -11.33 6.64
CA ARG A 58 25.16 -9.95 7.12
C ARG A 58 23.80 -9.39 6.72
N GLN A 59 23.30 -9.73 5.54
CA GLN A 59 21.98 -9.29 5.08
C GLN A 59 20.87 -9.99 5.86
N GLU A 60 21.01 -11.28 6.15
CA GLU A 60 20.08 -12.03 7.01
C GLU A 60 19.95 -11.38 8.39
N GLU A 61 21.09 -11.07 9.03
CA GLU A 61 21.14 -10.40 10.34
C GLU A 61 20.48 -9.00 10.30
N VAL A 62 20.59 -8.28 9.17
CA VAL A 62 19.92 -6.99 8.99
C VAL A 62 18.41 -7.16 8.82
N VAL A 63 17.97 -8.13 8.02
CA VAL A 63 16.55 -8.43 7.81
C VAL A 63 15.90 -8.84 9.13
N GLU A 64 16.51 -9.74 9.89
CA GLU A 64 16.01 -10.19 11.19
C GLU A 64 15.82 -9.03 12.18
N ARG A 65 16.80 -8.12 12.25
CA ARG A 65 16.68 -6.91 13.08
C ARG A 65 15.59 -5.96 12.60
N LEU A 66 15.46 -5.78 11.29
CA LEU A 66 14.43 -4.90 10.70
C LEU A 66 13.03 -5.44 10.98
N VAL A 67 12.86 -6.74 10.87
CA VAL A 67 11.62 -7.45 11.15
C VAL A 67 11.27 -7.31 12.63
N SER A 68 12.17 -7.67 13.54
CA SER A 68 11.95 -7.54 15.00
C SER A 68 11.59 -6.11 15.41
N ALA A 69 12.26 -5.11 14.82
CA ALA A 69 11.92 -3.71 15.03
C ALA A 69 10.53 -3.36 14.47
N SER A 70 10.20 -3.83 13.28
CA SER A 70 8.89 -3.61 12.63
C SER A 70 7.74 -4.26 13.39
N GLY A 71 7.91 -5.49 13.88
CA GLY A 71 6.95 -6.19 14.73
C GLY A 71 6.72 -5.45 16.05
N THR A 72 7.79 -5.02 16.72
CA THR A 72 7.70 -4.23 17.97
C THR A 72 7.00 -2.89 17.74
N LEU A 73 7.33 -2.18 16.67
CA LEU A 73 6.68 -0.91 16.31
C LEU A 73 5.20 -1.11 16.03
N THR A 74 4.85 -2.13 15.26
CA THR A 74 3.45 -2.45 14.91
C THR A 74 2.65 -2.85 16.15
N ALA A 75 3.20 -3.68 17.04
CA ALA A 75 2.56 -4.05 18.30
C ALA A 75 2.37 -2.83 19.22
N GLY A 76 3.41 -1.98 19.38
CA GLY A 76 3.35 -0.78 20.20
C GLY A 76 2.36 0.27 19.67
N LEU A 77 2.36 0.52 18.36
CA LEU A 77 1.41 1.43 17.72
C LEU A 77 -0.02 0.90 17.79
N SER A 78 -0.21 -0.41 17.65
CA SER A 78 -1.53 -1.04 17.77
C SER A 78 -2.05 -0.95 19.20
N GLY A 79 -1.21 -1.16 20.21
CA GLY A 79 -1.52 -0.92 21.63
C GLY A 79 -1.91 0.52 21.92
N ALA A 80 -1.14 1.49 21.39
CA ALA A 80 -1.43 2.91 21.55
C ALA A 80 -2.75 3.32 20.87
N LEU A 81 -3.01 2.79 19.67
CA LEU A 81 -4.23 3.07 18.93
C LEU A 81 -5.45 2.47 19.63
N ALA A 82 -5.38 1.21 20.05
CA ALA A 82 -6.43 0.52 20.80
C ALA A 82 -6.80 1.29 22.07
N THR A 83 -5.79 1.76 22.82
CA THR A 83 -5.99 2.60 24.02
C THR A 83 -6.71 3.91 23.68
N LYS A 84 -6.32 4.56 22.58
CA LYS A 84 -6.89 5.84 22.15
C LYS A 84 -8.34 5.71 21.66
N THR A 85 -8.68 4.60 21.02
CA THR A 85 -10.03 4.37 20.46
C THR A 85 -10.95 3.61 21.41
N GLY A 86 -10.44 3.09 22.53
CA GLY A 86 -11.18 2.25 23.45
C GLY A 86 -11.50 0.85 22.88
N GLY A 87 -10.70 0.38 21.92
CA GLY A 87 -10.85 -0.93 21.28
C GLY A 87 -9.81 -1.95 21.74
N SER A 88 -9.79 -3.13 21.11
CA SER A 88 -8.76 -4.14 21.35
C SER A 88 -7.59 -4.02 20.36
N VAL A 89 -6.42 -4.54 20.74
CA VAL A 89 -5.26 -4.62 19.84
C VAL A 89 -5.54 -5.57 18.69
N ASP A 90 -6.26 -6.67 18.95
CA ASP A 90 -6.67 -7.64 17.93
C ASP A 90 -7.52 -6.99 16.84
N ASP A 91 -8.49 -6.13 17.19
CA ASP A 91 -9.32 -5.40 16.21
C ASP A 91 -8.47 -4.47 15.33
N VAL A 92 -7.45 -3.83 15.93
CA VAL A 92 -6.54 -2.92 15.22
C VAL A 92 -5.66 -3.70 14.24
N LEU A 93 -5.06 -4.80 14.68
CA LEU A 93 -4.20 -5.65 13.84
C LEU A 93 -5.01 -6.32 12.73
N GLU A 94 -6.22 -6.79 13.02
CA GLU A 94 -7.13 -7.34 12.01
C GLU A 94 -7.53 -6.27 10.98
N GLY A 95 -7.80 -5.04 11.44
CA GLY A 95 -8.05 -3.89 10.57
C GLY A 95 -6.86 -3.53 9.68
N ALA A 96 -5.64 -3.63 10.22
CA ALA A 96 -4.41 -3.42 9.47
C ALA A 96 -4.24 -4.49 8.38
N ALA A 97 -4.41 -5.77 8.70
CA ALA A 97 -4.34 -6.87 7.73
C ALA A 97 -5.37 -6.71 6.60
N ARG A 98 -6.62 -6.39 6.93
CA ARG A 98 -7.66 -6.11 5.93
C ARG A 98 -7.30 -4.93 5.04
N SER A 99 -6.67 -3.90 5.59
CA SER A 99 -6.25 -2.71 4.83
C SER A 99 -5.14 -3.05 3.84
N VAL A 100 -4.18 -3.90 4.22
CA VAL A 100 -3.12 -4.38 3.32
C VAL A 100 -3.71 -5.18 2.16
N LEU A 101 -4.60 -6.14 2.44
CA LEU A 101 -5.28 -6.93 1.40
C LEU A 101 -6.13 -6.05 0.47
N TRP A 102 -6.81 -5.04 1.02
CA TRP A 102 -7.56 -4.09 0.23
C TRP A 102 -6.67 -3.25 -0.68
N GLN A 103 -5.53 -2.76 -0.18
CA GLN A 103 -4.56 -2.02 -0.98
C GLN A 103 -3.97 -2.87 -2.11
N GLN A 104 -3.63 -4.12 -1.82
CA GLN A 104 -3.17 -5.08 -2.82
C GLN A 104 -4.21 -5.28 -3.92
N ARG A 105 -5.48 -5.48 -3.54
CA ARG A 105 -6.58 -5.59 -4.49
C ARG A 105 -6.72 -4.35 -5.37
N LEU A 106 -6.67 -3.16 -4.78
CA LEU A 106 -6.74 -1.90 -5.54
C LEU A 106 -5.57 -1.73 -6.51
N ALA A 107 -4.36 -2.17 -6.14
CA ALA A 107 -3.21 -2.15 -7.03
C ALA A 107 -3.45 -3.07 -8.25
N ALA A 108 -3.89 -4.31 -8.01
CA ALA A 108 -4.22 -5.26 -9.07
C ALA A 108 -5.30 -4.74 -10.04
N GLU A 109 -6.36 -4.12 -9.51
CA GLU A 109 -7.44 -3.52 -10.33
C GLU A 109 -6.92 -2.37 -11.21
N ARG A 110 -6.02 -1.52 -10.70
CA ARG A 110 -5.43 -0.41 -11.48
C ARG A 110 -4.57 -0.91 -12.63
N ASP A 111 -3.80 -1.96 -12.39
CA ASP A 111 -2.92 -2.54 -13.41
C ASP A 111 -3.72 -3.23 -14.51
N ALA A 112 -4.78 -3.96 -14.16
CA ALA A 112 -5.70 -4.55 -15.15
C ALA A 112 -6.31 -3.47 -16.06
N ALA A 113 -6.77 -2.36 -15.46
CA ALA A 113 -7.32 -1.23 -16.21
C ALA A 113 -6.26 -0.50 -17.07
N GLN A 114 -4.96 -0.60 -16.73
CA GLN A 114 -3.88 -0.04 -17.53
C GLN A 114 -3.50 -0.98 -18.70
N GLN A 115 -3.49 -2.29 -18.47
CA GLN A 115 -3.24 -3.30 -19.52
C GLN A 115 -4.32 -3.28 -20.60
N GLU A 116 -5.58 -3.13 -20.22
CA GLU A 116 -6.70 -2.97 -21.17
C GLU A 116 -6.55 -1.75 -22.08
N ARG A 117 -6.00 -0.63 -21.58
CA ARG A 117 -5.75 0.57 -22.40
C ARG A 117 -4.60 0.38 -23.39
N VAL A 118 -3.55 -0.33 -22.99
CA VAL A 118 -2.40 -0.61 -23.86
C VAL A 118 -2.81 -1.57 -24.98
N HIS A 119 -3.54 -2.64 -24.66
CA HIS A 119 -4.01 -3.60 -25.67
C HIS A 119 -5.14 -3.06 -26.57
N GLY A 120 -5.92 -2.08 -26.09
CA GLY A 120 -6.91 -1.38 -26.91
C GLY A 120 -6.31 -0.38 -27.91
N GLN A 121 -5.08 0.09 -27.69
CA GLN A 121 -4.38 1.01 -28.61
C GLN A 121 -3.71 0.30 -29.79
N ASP A 122 -3.33 -0.97 -29.63
CA ASP A 122 -2.73 -1.77 -30.70
C ASP A 122 -3.78 -2.37 -31.67
N ALA A 123 -5.06 -2.38 -31.28
CA ALA A 123 -6.16 -2.88 -32.11
C ALA A 123 -6.73 -1.84 -33.11
N ASP A 124 -6.37 -0.56 -32.98
CA ASP A 124 -6.84 0.54 -33.85
C ASP A 124 -5.72 1.12 -34.75
N GLY A 125 -4.73 0.29 -35.07
CA GLY A 125 -3.60 0.61 -35.95
C GLY A 125 -3.86 0.42 -37.45
N THR A 126 -5.12 0.38 -37.91
CA THR A 126 -5.43 0.41 -39.35
C THR A 126 -5.64 1.85 -39.79
N ALA A 127 -4.58 2.47 -40.29
CA ALA A 127 -4.64 3.76 -40.97
C ALA A 127 -5.68 3.75 -42.12
N PRO A 128 -6.34 4.89 -42.35
CA PRO A 128 -6.53 5.34 -43.72
C PRO A 128 -5.74 6.62 -43.94
N ALA A 129 -4.71 6.53 -44.78
CA ALA A 129 -4.21 7.69 -45.47
C ALA A 129 -5.32 8.24 -46.40
N SER A 130 -5.72 9.50 -46.23
CA SER A 130 -5.63 10.54 -47.28
C SER A 130 -6.51 11.76 -46.98
N SER A 131 -5.86 12.92 -46.94
CA SER A 131 -6.28 14.20 -47.50
C SER A 131 -7.66 14.76 -47.14
N THR A 132 -7.68 15.86 -46.39
CA THR A 132 -8.25 17.13 -46.89
C THR A 132 -7.60 18.31 -46.16
N VAL A 133 -7.00 19.20 -46.95
CA VAL A 133 -6.52 20.53 -46.57
C VAL A 133 -7.70 21.50 -46.58
N VAL A 134 -7.92 22.22 -45.46
CA VAL A 134 -8.48 23.59 -45.37
C VAL A 134 -8.21 24.05 -43.93
N ASP A 135 -7.21 24.91 -43.68
CA ASP A 135 -7.27 26.37 -43.76
C ASP A 135 -8.30 26.98 -42.79
N ARG A 136 -7.81 27.61 -41.71
CA ARG A 136 -8.15 28.99 -41.31
C ARG A 136 -7.80 29.27 -39.83
N ASP A 137 -7.03 30.33 -39.65
CA ASP A 137 -6.94 31.26 -38.51
C ASP A 137 -7.94 31.04 -37.35
N GLU A 138 -7.46 31.01 -36.10
CA GLU A 138 -7.78 32.03 -35.09
C GLU A 138 -6.97 31.88 -33.79
N ARG A 139 -6.76 33.04 -33.15
CA ARG A 139 -5.78 33.42 -32.11
C ARG A 139 -5.88 32.71 -30.75
N PRO A 140 -4.82 32.80 -29.91
CA PRO A 140 -4.86 32.38 -28.51
C PRO A 140 -5.44 33.51 -27.62
N GLU A 141 -6.41 33.20 -26.77
CA GLU A 141 -6.81 34.07 -25.66
C GLU A 141 -6.56 33.37 -24.31
N PRO A 142 -5.97 34.09 -23.33
CA PRO A 142 -5.58 33.55 -22.04
C PRO A 142 -6.72 33.71 -21.03
N GLY A 143 -7.25 32.60 -20.51
CA GLY A 143 -8.33 32.59 -19.53
C GLY A 143 -7.98 31.78 -18.29
N GLU A 144 -7.44 32.48 -17.30
CA GLU A 144 -7.75 32.35 -15.87
C GLU A 144 -7.38 31.02 -15.17
N ARG A 145 -6.24 31.10 -14.50
CA ARG A 145 -5.89 30.28 -13.33
C ARG A 145 -6.75 30.70 -12.13
N GLU A 146 -6.82 29.77 -11.18
CA GLU A 146 -7.10 29.98 -9.75
C GLU A 146 -8.57 30.23 -9.36
N ASP A 147 -9.23 29.18 -8.88
CA ASP A 147 -9.89 29.32 -7.58
C ASP A 147 -9.67 28.06 -6.72
N ALA A 148 -8.67 28.18 -5.85
CA ALA A 148 -8.41 27.24 -4.78
C ALA A 148 -9.35 27.57 -3.61
N GLY A 149 -10.43 26.81 -3.48
CA GLY A 149 -11.32 26.85 -2.32
C GLY A 149 -10.58 26.51 -1.02
N ARG A 150 -9.94 27.51 -0.40
CA ARG A 150 -9.41 27.47 0.96
C ARG A 150 -10.40 28.14 1.92
N GLN A 151 -10.84 27.30 2.86
CA GLN A 151 -10.85 27.54 4.30
C GLN A 151 -11.84 28.53 4.94
N GLN A 152 -12.64 27.92 5.83
CA GLN A 152 -12.92 28.33 7.21
C GLN A 152 -13.87 29.53 7.45
N ARG A 153 -14.98 29.23 8.15
CA ARG A 153 -15.22 29.68 9.52
C ARG A 153 -16.42 28.94 10.12
N SER A 154 -16.12 27.97 10.99
CA SER A 154 -17.01 27.61 12.09
C SER A 154 -17.00 28.77 13.09
N ARG A 155 -18.17 29.31 13.40
CA ARG A 155 -18.41 30.26 14.49
C ARG A 155 -19.82 30.02 15.02
N ASP A 156 -19.96 28.88 15.68
CA ASP A 156 -20.94 28.58 16.73
C ASP A 156 -20.06 27.89 17.79
N ASP A 157 -20.15 28.06 19.10
CA ASP A 157 -21.11 28.64 20.03
C ASP A 157 -20.35 28.56 21.36
N ASP A 158 -20.32 29.61 22.18
CA ASP A 158 -20.04 29.48 23.62
C ASP A 158 -20.35 30.81 24.31
N GLY A 159 -21.65 31.08 24.42
CA GLY A 159 -22.17 31.90 25.49
C GLY A 159 -22.34 31.06 26.76
N ARG A 160 -21.40 31.16 27.70
CA ARG A 160 -21.68 30.79 29.10
C ARG A 160 -21.34 31.95 30.02
N GLY A 161 -22.41 32.56 30.50
CA GLY A 161 -22.40 33.63 31.48
C GLY A 161 -21.91 33.17 32.85
N GLU A 162 -21.28 34.13 33.50
CA GLU A 162 -20.92 34.15 34.91
C GLU A 162 -22.19 34.35 35.76
N ALA A 163 -22.39 33.50 36.77
CA ALA A 163 -23.10 33.79 38.02
C ALA A 163 -22.86 32.64 39.01
#